data_AF-A0A392P8F0-F1
#
_entry.id   AF-A0A392P8F0-F1
#
_cell.length_a   1.000
_cell.length_b   1.000
_cell.length_c   1.000
_cell.angle_alpha   90.00
_cell.angle_beta   90.00
_cell.angle_gamma   90.00
#
_symmetry.space_group_name_H-M   'P 1'
#
loop_
_entity.id
_entity.type
_entity.pdbx_description
1 polymer ?
#
loop_
_entity_poly.entity_id
_entity_poly.type
_entity_poly.pdbx_seq_one_letter_code
_entity_poly.pdbx_strand_id
1 'polypeptide(L)'
;MEGKYFHTRCCAHVLNLIMKDTLKDIDNSVLRIRGAVRYIQSSANGYNKFKSCIDPQKVEYKGFVNLYVDRIWTSTYLMLEAALKHMSTFAKLEMQDRAYVKELRKGKCLPLLEDWEYVHPILPF
;
A
#
# COMPACT_ATOMS: atom_id res chain seq x y z
N MET A 1 -37.76 30.40 -16.64
CA MET A 1 -36.98 29.20 -17.02
C MET A 1 -35.76 29.76 -17.74
N GLU A 2 -34.49 29.53 -17.40
CA GLU A 2 -33.79 28.42 -16.78
C GLU A 2 -32.54 28.96 -16.08
N GLY A 3 -32.37 28.69 -14.78
CA GLY A 3 -31.09 28.89 -14.11
C GLY A 3 -30.16 27.74 -14.46
N LYS A 4 -29.32 27.91 -15.49
CA LYS A 4 -28.26 26.94 -15.81
C LYS A 4 -27.17 27.04 -14.76
N TYR A 5 -27.26 26.19 -13.74
CA TYR A 5 -26.24 26.00 -12.72
C TYR A 5 -24.91 25.61 -13.40
N PHE A 6 -23.98 26.57 -13.51
CA PHE A 6 -22.59 26.29 -13.85
C PHE A 6 -21.96 25.53 -12.69
N HIS A 7 -22.04 24.20 -12.74
CA HIS A 7 -21.35 23.34 -11.78
C HIS A 7 -19.88 23.29 -12.15
N THR A 8 -19.12 24.31 -11.76
CA THR A 8 -17.65 24.29 -11.82
C THR A 8 -17.16 23.19 -10.88
N ARG A 9 -16.77 22.04 -11.45
CA ARG A 9 -16.11 21.00 -10.67
C ARG A 9 -14.72 21.51 -10.34
N CYS A 10 -14.41 21.68 -9.04
CA CYS A 10 -13.06 22.09 -8.65
C CYS A 10 -12.05 21.01 -9.06
N CYS A 11 -10.79 21.38 -9.30
CA CYS A 11 -9.74 20.44 -9.69
C CYS A 11 -9.65 19.26 -8.69
N ALA A 12 -9.85 19.50 -7.39
CA ALA A 12 -9.88 18.42 -6.40
C ALA A 12 -11.04 17.43 -6.61
N HIS A 13 -12.19 17.89 -7.10
CA HIS A 13 -13.32 17.02 -7.42
C HIS A 13 -13.06 16.20 -8.71
N VAL A 14 -12.51 16.82 -9.76
CA VAL A 14 -12.12 16.12 -10.99
C VAL A 14 -11.02 15.10 -10.70
N LEU A 15 -10.01 15.47 -9.93
CA LEU A 15 -8.96 14.56 -9.46
C LEU A 15 -9.55 13.43 -8.62
N ASN A 16 -10.47 13.70 -7.69
CA ASN A 16 -11.11 12.64 -6.90
C ASN A 16 -11.95 11.69 -7.76
N LEU A 17 -12.55 12.17 -8.86
CA LEU A 17 -13.27 11.31 -9.81
C LEU A 17 -12.32 10.44 -10.63
N ILE A 18 -11.25 11.02 -11.20
CA ILE A 18 -10.22 10.26 -11.93
C ILE A 18 -9.55 9.25 -11.00
N MET A 19 -9.24 9.66 -9.76
CA MET A 19 -8.69 8.77 -8.74
C MET A 19 -9.68 7.65 -8.43
N LYS A 20 -10.95 7.93 -8.19
CA LYS A 20 -11.94 6.88 -7.93
C LYS A 20 -12.10 5.91 -9.09
N ASP A 21 -11.99 6.38 -10.33
CA ASP A 21 -12.11 5.53 -11.51
C ASP A 21 -10.88 4.64 -11.67
N THR A 22 -9.68 5.23 -11.59
CA THR A 22 -8.41 4.49 -11.57
C THR A 22 -8.27 3.56 -10.36
N LEU A 23 -8.89 3.89 -9.21
CA LEU A 23 -8.95 3.00 -8.04
C LEU A 23 -9.76 1.72 -8.32
N LYS A 24 -10.70 1.73 -9.27
CA LYS A 24 -11.45 0.52 -9.68
C LYS A 24 -10.57 -0.45 -10.47
N ASP A 25 -9.59 0.09 -11.21
CA ASP A 25 -8.65 -0.66 -12.03
C ASP A 25 -7.32 -0.94 -11.32
N ILE A 26 -7.27 -0.84 -9.99
CA ILE A 26 -6.05 -1.22 -9.26
C ILE A 26 -5.86 -2.73 -9.38
N ASP A 27 -4.71 -3.09 -9.95
CA ASP A 27 -4.28 -4.48 -10.06
C ASP A 27 -4.26 -5.19 -8.70
N ASN A 28 -4.65 -6.47 -8.69
CA ASN A 28 -4.71 -7.25 -7.46
C ASN A 28 -3.35 -7.30 -6.75
N SER A 29 -2.23 -7.18 -7.47
CA SER A 29 -0.87 -7.09 -6.91
C SER A 29 -0.72 -5.90 -5.96
N VAL A 30 -1.17 -4.72 -6.40
CA VAL A 30 -1.12 -3.50 -5.59
C VAL A 30 -2.06 -3.61 -4.38
N LEU A 31 -3.23 -4.22 -4.56
CA LEU A 31 -4.18 -4.44 -3.45
C LEU A 31 -3.62 -5.41 -2.39
N ARG A 32 -2.92 -6.48 -2.81
CA ARG A 32 -2.26 -7.43 -1.91
C ARG A 32 -1.16 -6.76 -1.10
N ILE A 33 -0.27 -6.01 -1.75
CA ILE A 33 0.82 -5.26 -1.09
C ILE A 33 0.24 -4.21 -0.12
N ARG A 34 -0.80 -3.48 -0.53
CA ARG A 34 -1.50 -2.53 0.34
C ARG A 34 -2.13 -3.22 1.56
N GLY A 35 -2.70 -4.40 1.38
CA GLY A 35 -3.21 -5.22 2.47
C GLY A 35 -2.13 -5.58 3.50
N ALA A 36 -0.96 -5.98 3.02
CA ALA A 36 0.20 -6.30 3.85
C ALA A 36 0.70 -5.08 4.64
N VAL A 37 0.87 -3.93 3.97
CA VAL A 37 1.27 -2.68 4.63
C VAL A 37 0.22 -2.24 5.66
N ARG A 38 -1.07 -2.38 5.34
CA ARG A 38 -2.17 -2.07 6.25
C ARG A 38 -2.08 -2.90 7.52
N TYR A 39 -1.78 -4.20 7.44
CA TYR A 39 -1.62 -5.03 8.64
C TYR A 39 -0.54 -4.48 9.59
N ILE A 40 0.61 -4.11 9.04
CA ILE A 40 1.75 -3.58 9.81
C ILE A 40 1.35 -2.28 10.50
N GLN A 41 0.64 -1.41 9.81
CA GLN A 41 0.23 -0.11 10.32
C GLN A 41 -0.98 -0.17 11.28
N SER A 42 -1.89 -1.14 11.09
CA SER A 42 -3.15 -1.18 11.84
C SER A 42 -3.00 -1.65 13.28
N SER A 43 -1.85 -2.22 13.65
CA SER A 43 -1.61 -2.73 15.00
C SER A 43 -0.18 -2.46 15.45
N ALA A 44 -0.02 -1.97 16.68
CA ALA A 44 1.29 -1.84 17.31
C ALA A 44 2.04 -3.18 17.35
N ASN A 45 1.32 -4.30 17.48
CA ASN A 45 1.91 -5.64 17.45
C ASN A 45 2.42 -6.01 16.05
N GLY A 46 1.65 -5.69 15.00
CA GLY A 46 2.08 -5.89 13.61
C GLY A 46 3.32 -5.08 13.27
N TYR A 47 3.34 -3.81 13.69
CA TYR A 47 4.50 -2.93 13.53
C TYR A 47 5.75 -3.45 14.24
N ASN A 48 5.62 -3.86 15.52
CA ASN A 48 6.76 -4.36 16.29
C ASN A 48 7.35 -5.65 15.72
N LYS A 49 6.50 -6.58 15.27
CA LYS A 49 6.95 -7.82 14.60
C LYS A 49 7.59 -7.56 13.25
N PHE A 50 7.05 -6.62 12.48
CA PHE A 50 7.71 -6.22 11.23
C PHE A 50 9.08 -5.62 11.52
N LYS A 51 9.18 -4.74 12.52
CA LYS A 51 10.45 -4.14 12.95
C LYS A 51 11.46 -5.19 13.42
N SER A 52 11.04 -6.25 14.12
CA SER A 52 11.95 -7.35 14.50
C SER A 52 12.41 -8.21 13.31
N CYS A 53 11.71 -8.17 12.18
CA CYS A 53 12.11 -8.86 10.96
C CYS A 53 13.11 -8.04 10.10
N ILE A 54 13.27 -6.74 10.38
CA ILE A 54 14.18 -5.86 9.62
C ILE A 54 15.61 -6.26 9.92
N ASP A 55 16.39 -6.41 8.84
CA ASP A 55 17.81 -6.71 8.96
C ASP A 55 18.56 -5.48 9.50
N PRO A 56 19.28 -5.58 10.63
CA PRO A 56 19.99 -4.45 11.23
C PRO A 56 21.11 -3.90 10.34
N GLN A 57 21.57 -4.64 9.32
CA GLN A 57 22.60 -4.19 8.38
C GLN A 57 22.05 -3.35 7.22
N LYS A 58 20.73 -3.32 7.00
CA LYS A 58 20.06 -2.53 5.95
C LYS A 58 19.31 -1.34 6.57
N VAL A 59 20.09 -0.28 6.87
CA VAL A 59 19.79 1.16 7.15
C VAL A 59 18.35 1.59 7.52
N GLU A 60 18.30 2.47 8.55
CA GLU A 60 17.22 3.36 9.00
C GLU A 60 15.82 3.11 8.42
N TYR A 61 15.05 2.27 9.11
CA TYR A 61 13.61 2.21 8.96
C TYR A 61 12.98 3.56 9.39
N LYS A 62 12.80 4.48 8.44
CA LYS A 62 12.02 5.72 8.60
C LYS A 62 10.50 5.54 8.40
N GLY A 63 10.04 4.28 8.49
CA GLY A 63 8.65 3.92 8.78
C GLY A 63 7.64 4.19 7.68
N PHE A 64 6.78 3.20 7.43
CA PHE A 64 5.51 3.39 6.71
C PHE A 64 4.55 4.39 7.40
N VAL A 65 4.93 4.95 8.54
CA VAL A 65 4.06 5.67 9.51
C VAL A 65 3.42 6.93 8.92
N ASN A 66 4.00 7.54 7.88
CA ASN A 66 3.47 8.78 7.27
C ASN A 66 2.87 8.59 5.86
N LEU A 67 2.77 7.35 5.38
CA LEU A 67 2.37 7.08 3.99
C LEU A 67 0.88 6.76 3.84
N TYR A 68 0.11 6.71 4.93
CA TYR A 68 -1.30 6.34 4.87
C TYR A 68 -2.24 7.55 4.93
N VAL A 69 -2.21 8.35 3.87
CA VAL A 69 -3.37 9.17 3.48
C VAL A 69 -4.12 8.36 2.43
N ASP A 70 -5.22 7.74 2.84
CA ASP A 70 -6.07 6.78 2.11
C ASP A 70 -6.69 7.32 0.78
N ARG A 71 -6.26 8.49 0.28
CA ARG A 71 -6.96 9.25 -0.77
C ARG A 71 -6.19 9.54 -2.06
N ILE A 72 -4.89 9.24 -2.18
CA ILE A 72 -4.08 9.74 -3.33
C ILE A 72 -3.10 8.67 -3.84
N TRP A 73 -2.94 8.54 -5.16
CA TRP A 73 -1.91 7.69 -5.80
C TRP A 73 -0.48 7.99 -5.35
N THR A 74 -0.16 9.22 -4.94
CA THR A 74 1.15 9.58 -4.37
C THR A 74 1.43 8.81 -3.09
N SER A 75 0.42 8.56 -2.26
CA SER A 75 0.56 7.75 -1.05
C SER A 75 0.71 6.26 -1.40
N THR A 76 0.05 5.80 -2.47
CA THR A 76 0.21 4.44 -3.00
C THR A 76 1.60 4.24 -3.61
N TYR A 77 2.10 5.19 -4.40
CA TYR A 77 3.45 5.18 -4.97
C TYR A 77 4.52 5.11 -3.88
N LEU A 78 4.49 6.04 -2.92
CA LEU A 78 5.46 6.06 -1.83
C LEU A 78 5.35 4.80 -0.95
N MET A 79 4.14 4.29 -0.75
CA MET A 79 3.91 3.02 -0.05
C MET A 79 4.54 1.85 -0.81
N LEU A 80 4.36 1.76 -2.14
CA LEU A 80 4.94 0.71 -2.97
C LEU A 80 6.47 0.80 -2.99
N GLU A 81 7.02 2.01 -3.11
CA GLU A 81 8.48 2.25 -3.06
C GLU A 81 9.07 1.78 -1.72
N ALA A 82 8.45 2.16 -0.60
CA ALA A 82 8.85 1.70 0.72
C ALA A 82 8.66 0.18 0.90
N ALA A 83 7.60 -0.39 0.34
CA ALA A 83 7.32 -1.82 0.42
C ALA A 83 8.37 -2.65 -0.33
N LEU A 84 8.78 -2.24 -1.54
CA LEU A 84 9.83 -2.91 -2.31
C LEU A 84 11.17 -2.93 -1.57
N LYS A 85 11.57 -1.81 -0.96
CA LYS A 85 12.80 -1.72 -0.14
C LYS A 85 12.81 -2.73 1.03
N HIS A 86 11.64 -3.19 1.46
CA HIS A 86 11.48 -4.14 2.55
C HIS A 86 10.84 -5.48 2.13
N MET A 87 10.82 -5.83 0.84
CA MET A 87 10.21 -7.07 0.34
C MET A 87 10.68 -8.32 1.12
N SER A 88 11.97 -8.45 1.37
CA SER A 88 12.53 -9.57 2.16
C SER A 88 12.03 -9.61 3.60
N THR A 89 11.68 -8.45 4.17
CA THR A 89 11.11 -8.33 5.52
C THR A 89 9.67 -8.83 5.56
N PHE A 90 8.87 -8.57 4.51
CA PHE A 90 7.52 -9.12 4.39
C PHE A 90 7.53 -10.65 4.32
N ALA A 91 8.46 -11.24 3.57
CA ALA A 91 8.63 -12.70 3.51
C ALA A 91 9.02 -13.29 4.88
N LYS A 92 9.91 -12.63 5.63
CA LYS A 92 10.24 -13.04 7.01
C LYS A 92 9.03 -12.94 7.95
N LEU A 93 8.25 -11.86 7.85
CA LEU A 93 7.05 -11.66 8.65
C LEU A 93 6.00 -12.75 8.36
N GLU A 94 5.86 -13.17 7.10
CA GLU A 94 4.98 -14.28 6.72
C GLU A 94 5.34 -15.58 7.45
N MET A 95 6.64 -15.91 7.53
CA MET A 95 7.11 -17.11 8.21
C MET A 95 6.93 -17.04 9.74
N GLN A 96 7.06 -15.84 10.31
CA GLN A 96 7.09 -15.65 11.77
C GLN A 96 5.71 -15.35 12.39
N ASP A 97 4.81 -14.70 11.65
CA ASP A 97 3.53 -14.25 12.17
C ASP A 97 2.33 -14.96 11.53
N ARG A 98 1.82 -15.99 12.20
CA ARG A 98 0.59 -16.68 11.78
C ARG A 98 -0.63 -15.76 11.77
N ALA A 99 -0.66 -14.70 12.58
CA ALA A 99 -1.77 -13.76 12.58
C ALA A 99 -1.76 -12.90 11.31
N TYR A 100 -0.58 -12.48 10.85
CA TYR A 100 -0.40 -11.79 9.57
C TYR A 100 -0.95 -12.63 8.40
N VAL A 101 -0.56 -13.92 8.33
CA VAL A 101 -1.06 -14.85 7.31
C VAL A 101 -2.59 -14.99 7.37
N LYS A 102 -3.15 -15.18 8.57
CA LYS A 102 -4.61 -15.32 8.76
C LYS A 102 -5.36 -14.07 8.34
N GLU A 103 -4.90 -12.89 8.72
CA GLU A 103 -5.57 -11.63 8.38
C GLU A 103 -5.52 -11.35 6.88
N LEU A 104 -4.38 -11.59 6.21
CA LEU A 104 -4.28 -11.35 4.76
C LEU A 104 -5.11 -12.34 3.93
N ARG A 105 -5.25 -13.59 4.39
CA ARG A 105 -6.13 -14.58 3.75
C ARG A 105 -7.63 -14.24 3.84
N LYS A 106 -8.06 -13.39 4.78
CA LYS A 106 -9.44 -12.86 4.81
C LYS A 106 -9.69 -11.83 3.70
N GLY A 107 -8.64 -11.22 3.17
CA GLY A 107 -8.69 -10.18 2.13
C GLY A 107 -8.31 -10.72 0.75
N LYS A 108 -7.43 -9.98 0.05
CA LYS A 108 -6.96 -10.33 -1.31
C LYS A 108 -5.81 -11.37 -1.32
N CYS A 109 -5.51 -11.99 -0.18
CA CYS A 109 -4.39 -12.91 0.06
C CYS A 109 -3.01 -12.22 0.23
N LEU A 110 -1.98 -13.04 0.48
CA LEU A 110 -0.59 -12.63 0.69
C LEU A 110 0.06 -12.12 -0.60
N PRO A 111 0.96 -11.12 -0.53
CA PRO A 111 1.76 -10.72 -1.68
C PRO A 111 2.63 -11.88 -2.19
N LEU A 112 2.49 -12.23 -3.46
CA LEU A 112 3.28 -13.23 -4.18
C LEU A 112 4.52 -12.60 -4.81
N LEU A 113 5.51 -13.41 -5.20
CA LEU A 113 6.68 -12.94 -5.93
C LEU A 113 6.28 -12.10 -7.17
N GLU A 114 5.29 -12.57 -7.91
CA GLU A 114 4.73 -11.91 -9.10
C GLU A 114 4.18 -10.50 -8.80
N ASP A 115 3.67 -10.26 -7.58
CA ASP A 115 3.15 -8.95 -7.20
C ASP A 115 4.27 -7.91 -7.11
N TRP A 116 5.43 -8.33 -6.60
CA TRP A 116 6.60 -7.48 -6.46
C TRP A 116 7.25 -7.21 -7.81
N GLU A 117 7.33 -8.23 -8.67
CA GLU A 117 7.81 -8.11 -10.05
C GLU A 117 6.88 -7.21 -10.89
N TYR A 118 5.57 -7.26 -10.66
CA TYR A 118 4.60 -6.38 -11.31
C TYR A 118 4.80 -4.91 -10.91
N VAL A 119 5.06 -4.65 -9.62
CA VAL A 119 5.21 -3.27 -9.10
C VAL A 119 6.57 -2.67 -9.42
N HIS A 120 7.62 -3.48 -9.49
CA HIS A 120 8.99 -3.04 -9.74
C HIS A 120 9.14 -2.11 -10.97
N PRO A 121 8.60 -2.41 -12.17
CA PRO A 121 8.71 -1.55 -13.35
C PRO A 121 7.76 -0.33 -13.34
N ILE A 122 6.80 -0.27 -12.40
CA ILE A 122 5.82 0.83 -12.32
C ILE A 122 6.41 2.05 -11.61
N LEU A 123 7.49 1.87 -10.84
CA LEU A 123 8.16 2.96 -10.14
C LEU A 123 9.30 3.53 -11.00
N PRO A 124 9.35 4.87 -11.22
CA PRO A 124 10.49 5.49 -11.88
C PRO A 124 11.66 5.48 -10.90
N PHE A 125 12.71 4.72 -11.21
CA PHE A 125 13.97 4.71 -10.46
C PHE A 125 14.76 6.00 -10.67
#